data_AF-A0A351Y7L1-F1
#
_entry.id   AF-A0A351Y7L1-F1
#
_cell.length_a   1.000
_cell.length_b   1.000
_cell.length_c   1.000
_cell.angle_alpha   90.00
_cell.angle_beta   90.00
_cell.angle_gamma   90.00
#
_symmetry.space_group_name_H-M   'P 1'
#
loop_
_entity.id
_entity.type
_entity.pdbx_description
1 polymer ?
#
loop_
_entity_poly.entity_id
_entity_poly.type
_entity_poly.pdbx_seq_one_letter_code
_entity_poly.pdbx_strand_id
1 'polypeptide(L)'
;MKPADRTEEISLKIYQEIASNDVYISNLAKCTQADARPLHDNVFKEYLNLIREEIEYIDPQHIITFGNQVSSIVLEKKVTVSSYTKDDYQLLKIKDHKYKVYPTFYPVGQGMRNLPNAIERIKYIIAPDHE
;
A
#
# COMPACT_ATOMS: atom_id res chain seq x y z
N MET A 1 6.01 5.75 -17.53
CA MET A 1 7.48 5.80 -17.51
C MET A 1 8.02 4.70 -18.38
N LYS A 2 8.74 5.05 -19.45
CA LYS A 2 9.50 4.08 -20.24
C LYS A 2 10.76 3.68 -19.45
N PRO A 3 11.38 2.52 -19.73
CA PRO A 3 12.62 2.12 -19.06
C PRO A 3 13.75 3.16 -19.17
N ALA A 4 13.80 3.88 -20.29
CA ALA A 4 14.75 4.96 -20.54
C ALA A 4 14.56 6.19 -19.62
N ASP A 5 13.38 6.33 -19.02
CA ASP A 5 13.05 7.43 -18.10
C ASP A 5 13.42 7.09 -16.64
N ARG A 6 14.10 5.96 -16.38
CA ARG A 6 14.51 5.53 -15.03
C ARG A 6 15.93 6.01 -14.73
N THR A 7 16.13 7.31 -14.74
CA THR A 7 17.41 7.92 -14.34
C THR A 7 17.45 8.14 -12.83
N GLU A 8 18.66 8.19 -12.28
CA GLU A 8 18.88 8.53 -10.86
C GLU A 8 18.22 9.87 -10.50
N GLU A 9 18.32 10.87 -11.39
CA GLU A 9 17.69 12.18 -11.20
C GLU A 9 16.16 12.09 -11.07
N ILE A 10 15.52 11.26 -11.89
CA ILE A 10 14.07 11.05 -11.82
C ILE A 10 13.69 10.32 -10.52
N SER A 11 14.47 9.32 -10.11
CA SER A 11 14.27 8.63 -8.83
C SER A 11 14.40 9.59 -7.64
N LEU A 12 15.43 10.45 -7.62
CA LEU A 12 15.63 11.45 -6.57
C LEU A 12 14.46 12.44 -6.49
N LYS A 13 13.95 12.93 -7.62
CA LYS A 13 12.77 13.79 -7.66
C LYS A 13 11.54 13.10 -7.07
N ILE A 14 11.32 11.82 -7.39
CA ILE A 14 10.20 11.05 -6.82
C ILE A 14 10.35 10.91 -5.30
N TYR A 15 11.54 10.59 -4.80
CA TYR A 15 11.76 10.48 -3.35
C TYR A 15 11.57 11.81 -2.62
N GLN A 16 12.02 12.91 -3.22
CA GLN A 16 11.81 14.26 -2.68
C GLN A 16 10.32 14.60 -2.63
N GLU A 17 9.56 14.30 -3.68
CA GLU A 17 8.12 14.54 -3.73
C GLU A 17 7.37 13.71 -2.69
N ILE A 18 7.73 12.43 -2.52
CA ILE A 18 7.14 11.56 -1.50
C ILE A 18 7.40 12.13 -0.10
N ALA A 19 8.64 12.54 0.17
CA ALA A 19 9.04 13.11 1.46
C ALA A 19 8.36 14.47 1.74
N SER A 20 8.21 15.32 0.72
CA SER A 20 7.57 16.64 0.87
C SER A 20 6.06 16.59 1.06
N ASN A 21 5.43 15.46 0.74
CA ASN A 21 3.99 15.24 0.88
C ASN A 21 3.64 14.30 2.05
N ASP A 22 4.56 14.10 3.01
CA ASP A 22 4.38 13.24 4.19
C ASP A 22 3.93 11.81 3.86
N VAL A 23 4.41 11.27 2.74
CA VAL A 23 4.10 9.91 2.30
C VAL A 23 5.23 8.96 2.70
N TYR A 24 4.86 7.81 3.26
CA TYR A 24 5.78 6.70 3.51
C TYR A 24 5.39 5.49 2.66
N ILE A 25 6.36 4.95 1.89
CA ILE A 25 6.16 3.77 1.04
C ILE A 25 7.00 2.63 1.59
N SER A 26 6.35 1.50 1.85
CA SER A 26 6.98 0.30 2.37
C SER A 26 6.39 -0.95 1.73
N ASN A 27 7.18 -2.03 1.72
CA ASN A 27 6.75 -3.35 1.26
C ASN A 27 6.52 -4.27 2.47
N LEU A 28 5.48 -5.11 2.40
CA LEU A 28 5.22 -6.12 3.43
C LEU A 28 6.36 -7.14 3.48
N ALA A 29 6.69 -7.78 2.35
CA ALA A 29 7.89 -8.62 2.26
C ALA A 29 9.09 -7.76 1.85
N LYS A 30 10.20 -7.90 2.59
CA LYS A 30 11.46 -7.18 2.31
C LYS A 30 12.47 -7.99 1.51
N CYS A 31 12.14 -9.24 1.18
CA CYS A 31 12.99 -10.11 0.39
C CYS A 31 12.82 -9.87 -1.11
N THR A 32 13.90 -10.07 -1.86
CA THR A 32 13.90 -10.09 -3.31
C THR A 32 13.78 -11.52 -3.81
N GLN A 33 13.05 -11.74 -4.90
CA GLN A 33 13.04 -13.03 -5.61
C GLN A 33 13.82 -12.92 -6.92
N ALA A 34 14.41 -14.05 -7.34
CA ALA A 34 15.07 -14.15 -8.63
C ALA A 34 14.08 -14.12 -9.81
N ASP A 35 12.79 -14.37 -9.55
CA ASP A 35 11.73 -14.38 -10.55
C ASP A 35 10.48 -13.63 -10.07
N ALA A 36 9.50 -13.47 -10.96
CA ALA A 36 8.27 -12.71 -10.74
C ALA A 36 7.10 -13.55 -10.18
N ARG A 37 7.35 -14.76 -9.68
CA ARG A 37 6.27 -15.57 -9.09
C ARG A 37 5.75 -14.90 -7.82
N PRO A 38 4.44 -15.00 -7.53
CA PRO A 38 3.91 -14.52 -6.26
C PRO A 38 4.61 -15.21 -5.07
N LEU A 39 4.95 -14.43 -4.05
CA LEU A 39 5.39 -14.97 -2.76
C LEU A 39 4.25 -15.73 -2.10
N HIS A 40 4.59 -16.81 -1.40
CA HIS A 40 3.65 -17.54 -0.56
C HIS A 40 3.25 -16.69 0.65
N ASP A 41 1.99 -16.82 1.08
CA ASP A 41 1.44 -16.11 2.25
C ASP A 41 2.30 -16.29 3.51
N ASN A 42 2.91 -17.47 3.69
CA ASN A 42 3.77 -17.75 4.84
C ASN A 42 4.98 -16.80 4.91
N VAL A 43 5.57 -16.45 3.76
CA VAL A 43 6.68 -15.50 3.72
C VAL A 43 6.22 -14.13 4.17
N PHE A 44 5.09 -13.64 3.67
CA PHE A 44 4.54 -12.35 4.09
C PHE A 44 4.20 -12.31 5.58
N LYS A 45 3.70 -13.41 6.14
CA LYS A 45 3.36 -13.52 7.56
C LYS A 45 4.59 -13.39 8.46
N GLU A 46 5.77 -13.80 8.02
CA GLU A 46 7.02 -13.61 8.78
C GLU A 46 7.35 -12.13 8.99
N TYR A 47 6.96 -11.25 8.06
CA TYR A 47 7.21 -9.81 8.14
C TYR A 47 6.08 -9.00 8.80
N LEU A 48 4.99 -9.65 9.23
CA LEU A 48 3.83 -8.93 9.80
C LEU A 48 4.17 -8.16 11.08
N ASN A 49 5.05 -8.69 11.93
CA ASN A 49 5.44 -7.98 13.15
C ASN A 49 6.27 -6.73 12.81
N LEU A 50 7.18 -6.83 11.84
CA LEU A 50 8.00 -5.69 11.41
C LEU A 50 7.15 -4.57 10.81
N ILE A 51 6.17 -4.90 9.94
CA ILE A 51 5.30 -3.85 9.39
C ILE A 51 4.41 -3.21 10.46
N ARG A 52 4.01 -3.97 11.49
CA ARG A 52 3.25 -3.43 12.63
C ARG A 52 4.09 -2.46 13.44
N GLU A 53 5.34 -2.79 13.70
CA GLU A 53 6.30 -1.89 14.35
C GLU A 53 6.54 -0.62 13.52
N GLU A 54 6.68 -0.74 12.19
CA GLU A 54 6.77 0.42 11.29
C GLU A 54 5.52 1.31 11.39
N ILE A 55 4.32 0.73 11.36
CA ILE A 55 3.06 1.49 11.48
C ILE A 55 2.96 2.19 12.83
N GLU A 56 3.29 1.52 13.93
CA GLU A 56 3.25 2.12 15.26
C GLU A 56 4.27 3.24 15.43
N TYR A 57 5.46 3.10 14.83
CA TYR A 57 6.49 4.13 14.89
C TYR A 57 6.13 5.38 14.08
N ILE A 58 5.47 5.19 12.93
CA ILE A 58 5.10 6.28 12.01
C ILE A 58 3.78 6.94 12.41
N ASP A 59 2.87 6.20 13.07
CA ASP A 59 1.51 6.62 13.42
C ASP A 59 0.74 7.28 12.25
N PRO A 60 0.58 6.59 11.11
CA PRO A 60 0.01 7.19 9.91
C PRO A 60 -1.49 7.44 10.05
N GLN A 61 -1.96 8.59 9.55
CA GLN A 61 -3.39 8.92 9.47
C GLN A 61 -4.16 7.93 8.57
N HIS A 62 -3.57 7.53 7.46
CA HIS A 62 -4.16 6.64 6.47
C HIS A 62 -3.17 5.56 6.06
N ILE A 63 -3.61 4.29 6.03
CA ILE A 63 -2.80 3.17 5.53
C ILE A 63 -3.44 2.66 4.23
N ILE A 64 -2.70 2.66 3.13
CA ILE A 64 -3.19 2.14 1.84
C ILE A 64 -2.47 0.84 1.51
N THR A 65 -3.22 -0.25 1.37
CA THR A 65 -2.65 -1.57 1.02
C THR A 65 -2.99 -1.94 -0.41
N PHE A 66 -2.01 -2.48 -1.14
CA PHE A 66 -2.17 -2.76 -2.56
C PHE A 66 -2.31 -4.26 -2.85
N GLY A 67 -3.44 -4.66 -3.43
CA GLY A 67 -3.74 -6.03 -3.85
C GLY A 67 -4.41 -6.89 -2.78
N ASN A 68 -5.12 -7.94 -3.23
CA ASN A 68 -5.91 -8.82 -2.36
C ASN A 68 -5.05 -9.54 -1.32
N GLN A 69 -3.90 -10.09 -1.74
CA GLN A 69 -3.03 -10.89 -0.87
C GLN A 69 -2.49 -10.05 0.29
N VAL A 70 -1.80 -8.95 -0.01
CA VAL A 70 -1.24 -8.04 1.00
C VAL A 70 -2.34 -7.51 1.93
N SER A 71 -3.45 -7.03 1.36
CA SER A 71 -4.57 -6.50 2.16
C SER A 71 -5.17 -7.57 3.07
N SER A 72 -5.29 -8.81 2.59
CA SER A 72 -5.85 -9.90 3.40
C SER A 72 -4.93 -10.32 4.55
N ILE A 73 -3.62 -10.32 4.30
CA ILE A 73 -2.61 -10.72 5.29
C ILE A 73 -2.48 -9.64 6.37
N VAL A 74 -2.40 -8.36 5.99
CA VAL A 74 -2.32 -7.24 6.94
C VAL A 74 -3.56 -7.17 7.83
N LEU A 75 -4.76 -7.37 7.26
CA LEU A 75 -6.03 -7.29 7.99
C LEU A 75 -6.46 -8.62 8.64
N GLU A 76 -5.66 -9.68 8.52
CA GLU A 76 -5.97 -11.04 8.99
C GLU A 76 -7.36 -11.55 8.60
N LYS A 77 -7.85 -11.17 7.41
CA LYS A 77 -9.16 -11.57 6.89
C LYS A 77 -9.17 -11.57 5.38
N LYS A 78 -10.11 -12.30 4.77
CA LYS A 78 -10.24 -12.32 3.31
C LYS A 78 -10.70 -10.94 2.81
N VAL A 79 -9.89 -10.33 1.93
CA VAL A 79 -10.16 -9.03 1.30
C VAL A 79 -10.25 -9.19 -0.21
N THR A 80 -11.29 -8.60 -0.79
CA THR A 80 -11.46 -8.43 -2.24
C THR A 80 -11.40 -6.94 -2.55
N VAL A 81 -10.29 -6.42 -3.07
CA VAL A 81 -10.08 -4.96 -3.25
C VAL A 81 -11.12 -4.29 -4.14
N SER A 82 -11.75 -5.05 -5.06
CA SER A 82 -12.82 -4.53 -5.91
C SER A 82 -14.15 -4.29 -5.18
N SER A 83 -14.30 -4.77 -3.95
CA SER A 83 -15.49 -4.49 -3.12
C SER A 83 -15.37 -3.20 -2.32
N TYR A 84 -14.27 -2.46 -2.46
CA TYR A 84 -14.01 -1.23 -1.74
C TYR A 84 -14.10 -0.04 -2.71
N THR A 85 -14.90 0.95 -2.36
CA THR A 85 -15.16 2.15 -3.15
C THR A 85 -14.90 3.40 -2.32
N LYS A 86 -14.54 4.52 -2.97
CA LYS A 86 -14.36 5.82 -2.30
C LYS A 86 -13.47 5.75 -1.04
N ASP A 87 -14.02 6.02 0.14
CA ASP A 87 -13.37 6.03 1.45
C ASP A 87 -13.65 4.77 2.29
N ASP A 88 -14.22 3.70 1.72
CA ASP A 88 -14.45 2.45 2.43
C ASP A 88 -13.15 1.94 3.08
N TYR A 89 -13.13 1.75 4.40
CA TYR A 89 -11.94 1.29 5.12
C TYR A 89 -12.20 0.08 6.00
N GLN A 90 -11.11 -0.54 6.43
CA GLN A 90 -11.10 -1.54 7.50
C GLN A 90 -10.29 -1.02 8.67
N LEU A 91 -10.67 -1.41 9.88
CA LEU A 91 -9.89 -1.09 11.07
C LEU A 91 -8.85 -2.18 11.31
N LEU A 92 -7.58 -1.76 11.38
CA LEU A 92 -6.47 -2.57 11.86
C LEU A 92 -6.17 -2.18 13.30
N LYS A 93 -6.24 -3.15 14.22
CA LYS A 93 -5.83 -2.95 15.60
C LYS A 93 -4.37 -3.34 15.76
N ILE A 94 -3.55 -2.43 16.25
CA ILE A 94 -2.16 -2.72 16.66
C ILE A 94 -2.01 -2.16 18.08
N LYS A 95 -1.71 -3.05 19.04
CA LYS A 95 -1.75 -2.76 20.47
C LYS A 95 -3.08 -2.06 20.85
N ASP A 96 -3.00 -0.83 21.35
CA ASP A 96 -4.16 -0.04 21.80
C ASP A 96 -4.67 0.96 20.74
N HIS A 97 -4.01 1.02 19.58
CA HIS A 97 -4.35 1.94 18.49
C HIS A 97 -5.18 1.25 17.41
N LYS A 98 -6.01 2.05 16.73
CA LYS A 98 -6.81 1.62 15.58
C LYS A 98 -6.48 2.48 14.38
N TYR A 99 -6.02 1.84 13.32
CA TYR A 99 -5.65 2.49 12.07
C TYR A 99 -6.68 2.20 10.98
N LYS A 100 -6.99 3.22 10.18
CA LYS A 100 -7.82 3.05 8.98
C LYS A 100 -6.96 2.51 7.85
N VAL A 101 -7.32 1.33 7.35
CA VAL A 101 -6.68 0.67 6.21
C VAL A 101 -7.62 0.71 5.02
N TYR A 102 -7.10 1.14 3.88
CA TYR A 102 -7.82 1.29 2.62
C TYR A 102 -7.22 0.34 1.58
N PRO A 103 -7.79 -0.88 1.44
CA PRO A 103 -7.40 -1.79 0.36
C PRO A 103 -7.67 -1.17 -1.01
N THR A 104 -6.74 -1.33 -1.95
CA THR A 104 -6.88 -0.87 -3.35
C THR A 104 -6.14 -1.79 -4.32
N PHE A 105 -6.34 -1.58 -5.63
CA PHE A 105 -5.71 -2.40 -6.67
C PHE A 105 -4.20 -2.19 -6.75
N TYR A 106 -3.45 -3.28 -6.93
CA TYR A 106 -1.99 -3.20 -7.14
C TYR A 106 -1.67 -2.60 -8.52
N PRO A 107 -0.85 -1.53 -8.62
CA PRO A 107 -0.74 -0.72 -9.83
C PRO A 107 0.24 -1.24 -10.89
N VAL A 108 0.82 -2.44 -10.72
CA VAL A 108 1.87 -2.97 -11.62
C VAL A 108 1.51 -4.33 -12.21
N GLY A 109 2.21 -4.70 -13.30
CA GLY A 109 1.98 -5.96 -14.02
C GLY A 109 0.55 -6.08 -14.53
N GLN A 110 -0.09 -7.23 -14.29
CA GLN A 110 -1.50 -7.47 -14.65
C GLN A 110 -2.49 -6.57 -13.91
N GLY A 111 -2.04 -5.86 -12.87
CA GLY A 111 -2.81 -4.87 -12.14
C GLY A 111 -2.89 -3.51 -12.82
N MET A 112 -2.03 -3.22 -13.82
CA MET A 112 -2.03 -1.94 -14.54
C MET A 112 -3.38 -1.59 -15.18
N ARG A 113 -4.17 -2.59 -15.57
CA ARG A 113 -5.54 -2.38 -16.08
C ARG A 113 -6.47 -1.68 -15.08
N ASN A 114 -6.20 -1.80 -13.79
CA ASN A 114 -6.97 -1.19 -12.70
C ASN A 114 -6.24 0.02 -12.09
N LEU A 115 -5.14 0.48 -12.70
CA LEU A 115 -4.41 1.66 -12.25
C LEU A 115 -5.31 2.92 -12.14
N PRO A 116 -6.22 3.21 -13.11
CA PRO A 116 -7.12 4.35 -12.97
C PRO A 116 -7.98 4.28 -11.70
N ASN A 117 -8.53 3.09 -11.39
CA ASN A 117 -9.35 2.88 -10.20
C ASN A 117 -8.53 3.05 -8.91
N ALA A 118 -7.27 2.60 -8.90
CA ALA A 118 -6.38 2.81 -7.76
C ALA A 118 -6.09 4.30 -7.54
N ILE A 119 -5.78 5.04 -8.61
CA ILE A 119 -5.50 6.48 -8.55
C ILE A 119 -6.73 7.26 -8.07
N GLU A 120 -7.91 7.00 -8.64
CA GLU A 120 -9.16 7.66 -8.26
C GLU A 120 -9.47 7.45 -6.78
N ARG A 121 -9.31 6.22 -6.30
CA ARG A 121 -9.55 5.87 -4.90
C ARG A 121 -8.57 6.57 -3.97
N ILE A 122 -7.27 6.59 -4.28
CA ILE A 122 -6.28 7.31 -3.47
C ILE A 122 -6.62 8.79 -3.40
N LYS A 123 -6.98 9.41 -4.54
CA LYS A 123 -7.42 10.81 -4.58
C LYS A 123 -8.61 11.07 -3.67
N TYR A 124 -9.59 10.15 -3.63
CA TYR A 124 -10.75 10.29 -2.74
C TYR A 124 -10.36 10.20 -1.25
N ILE A 125 -9.43 9.29 -0.91
CA ILE A 125 -8.97 9.07 0.47
C ILE A 125 -8.16 10.27 1.00
N ILE A 126 -7.33 10.88 0.15
CA ILE A 126 -6.46 12.00 0.54
C ILE A 126 -7.11 13.37 0.34
N ALA A 127 -8.29 13.43 -0.31
CA ALA A 127 -9.01 14.68 -0.47
C ALA A 127 -9.38 15.22 0.92
N PRO A 128 -9.27 16.55 1.15
CA PRO A 128 -9.84 17.16 2.34
C PRO A 128 -11.33 16.81 2.39
N ASP A 129 -11.86 16.54 3.58
CA ASP A 129 -13.28 16.29 3.77
C ASP A 129 -14.09 17.36 3.04
N HIS A 130 -15.05 16.93 2.22
CA HIS A 130 -16.04 17.83 1.66
C HIS A 130 -16.94 18.29 2.83
N GLU A 131 -16.55 19.37 3.50
CA GLU A 131 -17.48 20.19 4.30
C GLU A 131 -18.57 20.78 3.42
#